data_AF-A0A0B2RIT1-F1
#
_entry.id   AF-A0A0B2RIT1-F1
#
_cell.length_a   1.000
_cell.length_b   1.000
_cell.length_c   1.000
_cell.angle_alpha   90.00
_cell.angle_beta   90.00
_cell.angle_gamma   90.00
#
_symmetry.space_group_name_H-M   'P 1'
#
loop_
_entity.id
_entity.type
_entity.pdbx_description
1 polymer ?
#
loop_
_entity_poly.entity_id
_entity_poly.type
_entity_poly.pdbx_seq_one_letter_code
_entity_poly.pdbx_strand_id
1 'polypeptide(L)' 'KKLYQPLSGNQLEGMKDEDWALLNRQALEVIQLTLSRNVAFNIAKETTMVDLMEAISNMYEKLSASNKV' A
#
# COMPACT_ATOMS: atom_id res chain seq x y z
N LYS A 1 3.01 3.73 -17.83
CA LYS A 1 2.66 3.00 -16.59
C LYS A 1 3.05 3.87 -15.39
N LYS A 2 2.11 4.66 -14.84
CA LYS A 2 2.34 5.52 -13.65
C LYS A 2 1.88 4.88 -12.33
N LEU A 3 1.17 3.76 -12.40
CA LEU A 3 0.50 3.12 -11.27
C LEU A 3 1.44 2.70 -10.12
N TYR A 4 2.72 2.46 -10.41
CA TYR A 4 3.72 2.07 -9.41
C TYR A 4 4.39 3.28 -8.73
N GLN A 5 4.20 4.50 -9.24
CA GLN A 5 4.82 5.70 -8.67
C GLN A 5 4.49 5.93 -7.20
N PRO A 6 3.26 5.67 -6.71
CA PRO A 6 3.02 5.91 -5.30
C PRO A 6 3.64 4.85 -4.38
N LEU A 7 4.13 3.74 -4.92
CA LEU A 7 4.84 2.72 -4.13
C LEU A 7 6.21 3.21 -3.63
N SER A 8 6.78 4.25 -4.25
CA SER A 8 8.01 4.88 -3.75
C SER A 8 7.78 5.80 -2.55
N GLY A 9 6.52 5.99 -2.10
CA GLY A 9 6.17 6.79 -0.92
C GLY A 9 6.30 8.31 -1.10
N ASN A 10 7.08 8.76 -2.09
CA ASN A 10 7.37 10.17 -2.32
C ASN A 10 6.67 10.70 -3.57
N GLN A 11 6.03 11.87 -3.42
CA GLN A 11 5.50 12.63 -4.55
C GLN A 11 6.63 13.04 -5.49
N LEU A 12 6.39 12.90 -6.80
CA LEU A 12 7.36 13.32 -7.81
C LEU A 12 7.43 14.84 -7.91
N GLU A 13 8.65 15.34 -8.08
CA GLU A 13 8.93 16.75 -8.28
C GLU A 13 8.17 17.26 -9.52
N GLY A 14 7.33 18.29 -9.31
CA GLY A 14 6.48 18.87 -10.36
C GLY A 14 5.09 18.23 -10.54
N MET A 15 4.74 17.19 -9.77
CA MET A 15 3.38 16.65 -9.73
C MET A 15 2.49 17.50 -8.81
N LYS A 16 1.23 17.73 -9.19
CA LYS A 16 0.24 18.37 -8.32
C LYS A 16 -0.22 17.42 -7.22
N ASP A 17 -0.52 17.96 -6.05
CA ASP A 17 -0.99 17.19 -4.89
C ASP A 17 -2.31 16.46 -5.19
N GLU A 18 -3.21 17.09 -5.96
CA GLU A 18 -4.48 16.50 -6.38
C GLU A 18 -4.29 15.27 -7.28
N ASP A 19 -3.40 15.38 -8.27
CA ASP A 19 -3.06 14.29 -9.18
C ASP A 19 -2.37 13.15 -8.41
N TRP A 20 -1.53 13.51 -7.44
CA TRP A 20 -0.84 12.55 -6.57
C TRP A 20 -1.81 11.80 -5.66
N ALA A 21 -2.77 12.50 -5.06
CA ALA A 21 -3.81 11.89 -4.21
C ALA A 21 -4.71 10.94 -5.01
N LEU A 22 -5.11 11.34 -6.24
CA LEU A 22 -5.89 10.48 -7.12
C LEU A 22 -5.13 9.21 -7.49
N LEU A 23 -3.85 9.35 -7.86
CA LEU A 23 -3.00 8.20 -8.24
C LEU A 23 -2.77 7.26 -7.05
N ASN A 24 -2.53 7.80 -5.85
CA ASN A 24 -2.43 7.01 -4.62
C ASN A 24 -3.71 6.21 -4.37
N ARG A 25 -4.87 6.85 -4.45
CA ARG A 25 -6.17 6.21 -4.24
C ARG A 25 -6.41 5.07 -5.22
N GLN A 26 -6.13 5.30 -6.50
CA GLN A 26 -6.29 4.26 -7.54
C GLN A 26 -5.36 3.07 -7.31
N ALA A 27 -4.10 3.33 -6.97
CA ALA A 27 -3.15 2.26 -6.70
C ALA A 27 -3.53 1.47 -5.44
N LEU A 28 -4.00 2.14 -4.39
CA LEU A 28 -4.53 1.51 -3.18
C LEU A 28 -5.73 0.59 -3.48
N GLU A 29 -6.71 1.07 -4.26
CA GLU A 29 -7.86 0.27 -4.69
C GLU A 29 -7.42 -0.97 -5.47
N VAL A 30 -6.49 -0.82 -6.42
CA VAL A 30 -5.98 -1.94 -7.21
C VAL A 30 -5.28 -2.97 -6.32
N ILE A 31 -4.43 -2.52 -5.38
CA ILE A 31 -3.73 -3.43 -4.47
C ILE A 31 -4.73 -4.20 -3.60
N GLN A 32 -5.69 -3.51 -2.97
CA GLN A 32 -6.74 -4.14 -2.16
C GLN A 32 -7.54 -5.18 -2.94
N LEU A 33 -7.88 -4.91 -4.20
CA LEU A 33 -8.62 -5.84 -5.07
C LEU A 33 -7.81 -7.07 -5.49
N THR A 34 -6.49 -6.96 -5.59
CA THR A 34 -5.61 -8.07 -6.00
C THR A 34 -5.18 -8.96 -4.85
N LEU A 35 -5.24 -8.48 -3.62
CA LEU A 35 -4.81 -9.23 -2.44
C LEU A 35 -5.85 -10.27 -2.01
N SER A 36 -5.38 -11.30 -1.31
CA SER A 36 -6.27 -12.30 -0.72
C SER A 36 -7.15 -11.66 0.37
N ARG A 37 -8.36 -12.21 0.57
CA ARG A 37 -9.37 -11.64 1.46
C ARG A 37 -8.84 -11.31 2.87
N ASN A 38 -8.00 -12.19 3.44
CA ASN A 38 -7.45 -11.99 4.79
C ASN A 38 -6.45 -10.83 4.85
N VAL A 39 -5.63 -10.66 3.81
CA VAL A 39 -4.69 -9.53 3.73
C VAL A 39 -5.45 -8.25 3.44
N ALA A 40 -6.37 -8.27 2.48
CA ALA A 40 -7.22 -7.12 2.12
C ALA A 40 -8.02 -6.58 3.32
N PHE A 41 -8.55 -7.46 4.18
CA PHE A 41 -9.28 -7.07 5.38
C PHE A 41 -8.41 -6.32 6.40
N ASN A 42 -7.17 -6.77 6.61
CA ASN A 42 -6.28 -6.16 7.59
C ASN A 42 -5.79 -4.75 7.16
N ILE A 43 -5.68 -4.52 5.85
CA ILE A 43 -5.22 -3.24 5.27
C ILE A 43 -6.38 -2.31 4.87
N ALA A 44 -7.64 -2.72 5.03
CA ALA A 44 -8.80 -1.96 4.57
C ALA A 44 -8.95 -0.59 5.25
N LYS A 45 -8.34 -0.44 6.44
CA LYS A 45 -8.31 0.81 7.21
C LYS A 45 -7.25 1.80 6.73
N GLU A 46 -6.27 1.34 5.94
CA GLU A 46 -5.15 2.17 5.52
C GLU A 46 -5.59 3.08 4.37
N THR A 47 -5.42 4.39 4.56
CA THR A 47 -5.84 5.41 3.61
C THR A 47 -4.70 5.93 2.74
N THR A 48 -3.45 5.64 3.13
CA THR A 48 -2.26 6.07 2.40
C THR A 48 -1.44 4.87 1.94
N MET A 49 -0.67 5.03 0.86
CA MET A 49 0.21 3.98 0.37
C MET A 49 1.35 3.69 1.36
N VAL A 50 1.78 4.69 2.14
CA VAL A 50 2.82 4.52 3.15
C VAL A 50 2.31 3.61 4.26
N ASP A 51 1.15 3.92 4.83
CA ASP A 51 0.52 3.11 5.88
C ASP A 51 0.19 1.70 5.38
N LEU A 52 -0.24 1.58 4.12
CA LEU A 52 -0.46 0.29 3.46
C LEU A 52 0.83 -0.56 3.43
N MET A 53 1.94 0.01 2.95
CA MET A 53 3.21 -0.72 2.82
C MET A 53 3.77 -1.09 4.20
N GLU A 54 3.60 -0.21 5.19
CA GLU A 54 3.94 -0.49 6.58
C GLU A 54 3.08 -1.61 7.15
N ALA A 55 1.76 -1.59 6.93
CA ALA A 55 0.84 -2.63 7.40
C ALA A 55 1.17 -4.00 6.80
N ILE A 56 1.45 -4.05 5.49
CA ILE A 56 1.87 -5.28 4.80
C ILE A 56 3.21 -5.77 5.36
N SER A 57 4.19 -4.87 5.56
CA SER A 57 5.51 -5.24 6.10
C SER A 57 5.38 -5.80 7.53
N ASN A 58 4.66 -5.10 8.40
CA ASN A 58 4.39 -5.52 9.78
C ASN A 58 3.69 -6.89 9.84
N MET A 59 2.76 -7.18 8.92
CA MET A 59 2.11 -8.49 8.85
C MET A 59 3.11 -9.59 8.52
N TYR A 60 3.97 -9.38 7.53
CA TYR A 60 4.99 -10.37 7.13
C TYR A 60 6.07 -10.56 8.20
N GLU A 61 6.52 -9.49 8.85
CA GLU A 61 7.49 -9.58 9.95
C GLU A 61 6.94 -10.38 11.13
N LYS A 62 5.70 -10.10 11.56
CA LYS A 62 5.04 -10.84 12.65
C LYS A 62 4.83 -12.32 12.32
N LEU A 63 4.39 -12.61 11.09
CA LEU A 63 4.23 -13.99 10.63
C LEU A 63 5.58 -14.72 10.56
N SER A 64 6.63 -14.05 10.08
CA SER A 64 7.98 -14.60 10.02
C SER A 64 8.57 -14.89 11.40
N ALA A 65 8.37 -14.00 12.38
CA ALA A 65 8.86 -14.20 13.74
C ALA A 65 8.14 -15.34 14.48
N SER A 66 6.88 -15.60 14.11
CA SER A 66 6.06 -16.68 14.68
C SER A 66 6.35 -18.03 14.03
N ASN A 67 6.83 -18.03 12.79
CA ASN A 67 7.32 -19.21 12.07
C ASN A 67 8.74 -19.55 12.56
N LYS A 68 8.89 -19.88 13.84
CA LYS A 68 10.14 -20.49 14.34
C LYS A 68 10.22 -21.92 13.81
N VAL A 69 11.21 -22.17 12.95
CA VAL A 69 11.74 -23.51 12.63
C VAL A 69 12.78 -23.88 13.69
#